data_AF-A0A1D6FI23-F1
#
_entry.id   AF-A0A1D6FI23-F1
#
_cell.length_a   1.000
_cell.length_b   1.000
_cell.length_c   1.000
_cell.angle_alpha   90.00
_cell.angle_beta   90.00
_cell.angle_gamma   90.00
#
_symmetry.space_group_name_H-M   'P 1'
#
loop_
_entity.id
_entity.type
_entity.pdbx_description
1 polymer ?
#
loop_
_entity_poly.entity_id
_entity_poly.type
_entity_poly.pdbx_seq_one_letter_code
_entity_poly.pdbx_strand_id
1 'polypeptide(L)'
;MMLTRASMGVMDAAAVDEVVRRLVEGGRGGRQVQMSEAEIRQLCVEAKQVLLSQPNLLRIHAPVKICGQPPFVHLTSACACSRSGRQRHVLFNLGRILLDAVPLVPFPDGRGKNDVQCCCLLVLEICSLIRSVFTPELPISCLEWMIKNDRVHSSGDIHGQFVDLLRLFDLGGYPPTSTYIFLGDYVDRGKQSLETICLLLAYKLKYPDNIYLLRGNHEDAKINRVYGFYDECKRRFNVRLWKIFCDCFNCLPMAALIDDKILCMHGGLSPELTSLDQIKDIERPTEIPDYGLLCDLLWSDPSHDTEGWGESDRGVSCTFGADKLVEFLEKNDLDLVCRAHQILKPNETGAPHSRKPLPSKAPKGENV
;
A
#
# COMPACT_ATOMS: atom_id res chain seq x y z
N MET A 1 9.68 35.80 -11.73
CA MET A 1 8.98 35.66 -13.01
C MET A 1 7.83 34.68 -12.83
N MET A 2 6.60 35.20 -12.75
CA MET A 2 5.39 34.39 -12.90
C MET A 2 5.36 33.88 -14.35
N LEU A 3 5.52 32.57 -14.54
CA LEU A 3 5.25 31.96 -15.84
C LEU A 3 3.73 31.87 -15.97
N THR A 4 3.17 32.66 -16.89
CA THR A 4 1.78 32.59 -17.27
C THR A 4 1.46 31.25 -17.92
N ARG A 5 0.23 30.79 -17.71
CA ARG A 5 -0.40 29.53 -18.16
C ARG A 5 -0.24 29.20 -19.67
N ALA A 6 0.27 30.14 -20.46
CA ALA A 6 0.37 30.08 -21.93
C ALA A 6 1.69 29.49 -22.48
N SER A 7 2.65 29.08 -21.63
CA SER A 7 3.96 28.58 -22.08
C SER A 7 4.21 27.09 -21.83
N MET A 8 3.23 26.36 -21.30
CA MET A 8 3.33 24.92 -21.08
C MET A 8 2.38 24.22 -22.06
N GLY A 9 2.93 23.72 -23.17
CA GLY A 9 2.17 22.89 -24.10
C GLY A 9 1.68 21.62 -23.39
N VAL A 10 0.47 21.17 -23.75
CA VAL A 10 -0.11 19.93 -23.23
C VAL A 10 0.81 18.76 -23.56
N MET A 11 1.04 17.85 -22.61
CA MET A 11 1.76 16.61 -22.90
C MET A 11 0.88 15.75 -23.80
N ASP A 12 1.28 15.55 -25.05
CA ASP A 12 0.53 14.68 -25.94
C ASP A 12 0.70 13.19 -25.53
N ALA A 13 -0.19 12.35 -26.04
CA ALA A 13 -0.18 10.92 -25.73
C ALA A 13 1.14 10.23 -26.11
N ALA A 14 1.80 10.68 -27.19
CA ALA A 14 3.07 10.10 -27.63
C ALA A 14 4.21 10.41 -26.64
N ALA A 15 4.21 11.60 -26.05
CA ALA A 15 5.17 11.98 -25.03
C ALA A 15 4.98 11.16 -23.73
N VAL A 16 3.72 10.92 -23.32
CA VAL A 16 3.43 10.04 -22.17
C VAL A 16 3.88 8.61 -22.45
N ASP A 17 3.64 8.10 -23.66
CA ASP A 17 4.05 6.76 -24.09
C ASP A 17 5.57 6.57 -24.04
N GLU A 18 6.31 7.57 -24.48
CA GLU A 18 7.77 7.54 -24.45
C GLU A 18 8.33 7.62 -23.01
N VAL A 19 7.66 8.33 -22.10
CA VAL A 19 8.00 8.31 -20.67
C VAL A 19 7.78 6.91 -20.08
N VAL A 20 6.61 6.31 -20.33
CA VAL A 20 6.30 4.95 -19.85
C VAL A 20 7.32 3.95 -20.39
N ARG A 21 7.58 3.97 -21.70
CA ARG A 21 8.52 3.05 -22.35
C ARG A 21 9.91 3.14 -21.73
N ARG A 22 10.47 4.35 -21.58
CA ARG A 22 11.80 4.57 -20.97
C ARG A 22 11.86 4.09 -19.53
N LEU A 23 10.82 4.35 -18.74
CA LEU A 23 10.77 3.94 -17.33
C LEU A 23 10.68 2.42 -17.19
N VAL A 24 9.83 1.75 -17.97
CA VAL A 24 9.64 0.29 -17.92
C VAL A 24 10.87 -0.45 -18.46
N GLU A 25 11.43 -0.03 -19.60
CA GLU A 25 12.59 -0.71 -20.20
C GLU A 25 13.90 -0.37 -19.48
N GLY A 26 14.09 0.90 -19.12
CA GLY A 26 15.31 1.39 -18.47
C GLY A 26 15.42 0.98 -17.00
N GLY A 27 14.28 0.80 -16.31
CA GLY A 27 14.23 0.50 -14.89
C GLY A 27 14.60 -0.93 -14.49
N ARG A 28 14.47 -1.90 -15.41
CA ARG A 28 14.66 -3.34 -15.12
C ARG A 28 16.06 -3.69 -14.61
N GLY A 29 17.06 -2.85 -14.90
CA GLY A 29 18.43 -3.04 -14.41
C GLY A 29 18.73 -2.38 -13.06
N GLY A 30 17.73 -1.82 -12.35
CA GLY A 30 17.94 -1.04 -11.13
C GLY A 30 18.70 0.28 -11.37
N ARG A 31 18.86 0.67 -12.63
CA ARG A 31 19.54 1.92 -13.01
C ARG A 31 18.55 3.07 -12.95
N GLN A 32 19.07 4.25 -12.60
CA GLN A 32 18.32 5.49 -12.71
C GLN A 32 17.96 5.76 -14.17
N VAL A 33 16.68 6.07 -14.40
CA VAL A 33 16.18 6.40 -15.74
C VAL A 33 16.31 7.90 -15.93
N GLN A 34 16.84 8.32 -17.07
CA GLN A 34 17.01 9.75 -17.37
C GLN A 34 15.67 10.36 -17.79
N MET A 35 15.27 11.40 -17.07
CA MET A 35 14.11 12.25 -17.36
C MET A 35 14.52 13.70 -17.23
N SER A 36 14.03 14.57 -18.11
CA SER A 36 14.25 16.01 -17.99
C SER A 36 13.30 16.64 -16.96
N GLU A 37 13.74 17.74 -16.35
CA GLU A 37 12.88 18.53 -15.44
C GLU A 37 11.60 19.02 -16.14
N ALA A 38 11.69 19.34 -17.43
CA ALA A 38 10.54 19.80 -18.22
C ALA A 38 9.48 18.69 -18.37
N GLU A 39 9.90 17.45 -18.64
CA GLU A 39 9.00 16.29 -18.73
C GLU A 39 8.33 16.01 -17.39
N ILE A 40 9.11 15.97 -16.29
CA ILE A 40 8.55 15.72 -14.95
C ILE A 40 7.57 16.82 -14.56
N ARG A 41 7.93 18.09 -14.80
CA ARG A 41 7.04 19.23 -14.52
C ARG A 41 5.73 19.12 -15.28
N GLN A 42 5.77 18.80 -16.57
CA GLN A 42 4.56 18.67 -17.37
C GLN A 42 3.71 17.50 -16.87
N LEU A 43 4.33 16.36 -16.56
CA LEU A 43 3.66 15.19 -16.02
C LEU A 43 2.87 15.52 -14.74
N CYS A 44 3.47 16.24 -13.79
CA CYS A 44 2.79 16.67 -12.57
C CYS A 44 1.63 17.64 -12.84
N VAL A 45 1.81 18.59 -13.79
CA VAL A 45 0.78 19.59 -14.12
C VAL A 45 -0.45 18.92 -14.75
N GLU A 46 -0.25 18.00 -15.69
CA GLU A 46 -1.33 17.27 -16.33
C GLU A 46 -2.00 16.31 -15.35
N ALA A 47 -1.20 15.54 -14.58
CA ALA A 47 -1.74 14.58 -13.63
C ALA A 47 -2.59 15.26 -12.56
N LYS A 48 -2.18 16.47 -12.10
CA LYS A 48 -2.99 17.29 -11.21
C LYS A 48 -4.39 17.60 -11.77
N GLN A 49 -4.53 17.88 -13.06
CA GLN A 49 -5.85 18.13 -13.65
C GLN A 49 -6.74 16.88 -13.56
N VAL A 50 -6.18 15.71 -13.90
CA VAL A 50 -6.90 14.43 -13.78
C VAL A 50 -7.28 14.15 -12.34
N LEU A 51 -6.34 14.26 -11.39
CA LEU A 51 -6.58 13.96 -9.98
C LEU A 51 -7.62 14.88 -9.33
N LEU A 52 -7.64 16.17 -9.69
CA LEU A 52 -8.65 17.14 -9.22
C LEU A 52 -10.03 16.91 -9.84
N SER A 53 -10.09 16.35 -11.05
CA SER A 53 -11.37 16.00 -11.69
C SER A 53 -12.08 14.81 -11.01
N GLN A 54 -11.32 13.99 -10.28
CA GLN A 54 -11.84 12.85 -9.54
C GLN A 54 -12.33 13.27 -8.15
N PRO A 55 -13.33 12.62 -7.55
CA PRO A 55 -13.73 12.87 -6.16
C PRO A 55 -12.70 12.32 -5.15
N ASN A 56 -12.78 12.75 -3.88
CA ASN A 56 -11.93 12.19 -2.81
C ASN A 56 -12.21 10.72 -2.50
N LEU A 57 -13.50 10.33 -2.61
CA LEU A 57 -13.94 8.94 -2.50
C LEU A 57 -14.20 8.40 -3.91
N LEU A 58 -13.20 7.70 -4.45
CA LEU A 58 -13.30 7.05 -5.76
C LEU A 58 -14.30 5.90 -5.70
N ARG A 59 -15.14 5.72 -6.72
CA ARG A 59 -15.95 4.50 -6.87
C ARG A 59 -15.35 3.65 -7.97
N ILE A 60 -15.09 2.39 -7.66
CA ILE A 60 -14.36 1.47 -8.54
C ILE A 60 -15.13 0.16 -8.62
N HIS A 61 -15.18 -0.44 -9.81
CA HIS A 61 -15.75 -1.77 -10.02
C HIS A 61 -14.67 -2.83 -10.11
N ALA A 62 -14.92 -4.01 -9.55
CA ALA A 62 -14.04 -5.16 -9.74
C ALA A 62 -14.13 -5.69 -11.20
N PRO A 63 -13.09 -6.37 -11.71
CA PRO A 63 -11.84 -6.73 -11.04
C PRO A 63 -10.86 -5.54 -10.91
N VAL A 64 -10.32 -5.35 -9.70
CA VAL A 64 -9.24 -4.40 -9.42
C VAL A 64 -8.22 -5.04 -8.48
N LYS A 65 -6.95 -4.74 -8.70
CA LYS A 65 -5.80 -5.18 -7.90
C LYS A 65 -5.47 -4.10 -6.88
N ILE A 66 -5.55 -4.41 -5.59
CA ILE A 66 -5.17 -3.47 -4.51
C ILE A 66 -3.66 -3.57 -4.28
N CYS A 67 -2.98 -2.43 -4.28
CA CYS A 67 -1.54 -2.31 -4.10
C CYS A 67 -1.25 -1.38 -2.92
N GLY A 68 -0.65 -1.95 -1.89
CA GLY A 68 -0.24 -1.26 -0.67
C GLY A 68 0.40 -2.28 0.24
N GLN A 69 0.96 -1.84 1.37
CA GLN A 69 1.50 -2.75 2.37
C GLN A 69 0.49 -3.87 2.68
N PRO A 70 0.86 -5.16 2.51
CA PRO A 70 -0.02 -6.22 2.96
C PRO A 70 -0.09 -6.09 4.49
N PRO A 71 -1.25 -5.79 5.10
CA PRO A 71 -1.43 -6.26 6.45
C PRO A 71 -1.30 -7.78 6.33
N PHE A 72 -0.37 -8.41 7.06
CA PHE A 72 -0.71 -9.75 7.51
C PHE A 72 -2.02 -9.56 8.27
N VAL A 73 -3.05 -10.11 7.65
CA VAL A 73 -4.44 -10.05 8.04
C VAL A 73 -4.54 -10.60 9.46
N HIS A 74 -4.39 -9.74 10.47
CA HIS A 74 -4.65 -10.07 11.86
C HIS A 74 -6.17 -10.05 12.06
N LEU A 75 -6.77 -11.20 11.80
CA LEU A 75 -8.18 -11.43 12.04
C LEU A 75 -8.33 -12.01 13.44
N THR A 76 -8.40 -11.12 14.42
CA THR A 76 -8.83 -11.46 15.78
C THR A 76 -10.32 -11.77 15.80
N SER A 77 -10.65 -13.07 15.76
CA SER A 77 -12.03 -13.55 15.81
C SER A 77 -12.80 -12.97 17.00
N ALA A 78 -13.81 -12.14 16.72
CA ALA A 78 -14.93 -11.92 17.62
C ALA A 78 -16.21 -12.18 16.82
N CYS A 79 -16.68 -13.43 16.87
CA CYS A 79 -17.99 -13.80 16.35
C CYS A 79 -19.04 -13.26 17.33
N ALA A 80 -19.55 -12.05 17.09
CA ALA A 80 -20.76 -11.58 17.75
C ALA A 80 -21.96 -11.94 16.85
N CYS A 81 -22.76 -12.91 17.30
CA CYS A 81 -23.95 -13.37 16.61
C CYS A 81 -25.03 -12.26 16.63
N SER A 82 -25.22 -11.53 15.52
CA SER A 82 -26.33 -10.56 15.42
C SER A 82 -27.64 -11.28 15.03
N ARG A 83 -28.73 -10.89 15.71
CA ARG A 83 -30.08 -11.52 15.66
C ARG A 83 -30.83 -11.36 14.31
N SER A 84 -30.16 -10.96 13.23
CA SER A 84 -30.82 -10.58 11.96
C SER A 84 -30.85 -11.67 10.88
N GLY A 85 -30.34 -12.87 11.14
CA GLY A 85 -30.46 -14.01 10.21
C GLY A 85 -29.66 -13.88 8.89
N ARG A 86 -28.93 -12.79 8.68
CA ARG A 86 -27.82 -12.73 7.72
C ARG A 86 -26.54 -13.04 8.48
N GLN A 87 -25.83 -14.12 8.13
CA GLN A 87 -24.45 -14.31 8.58
C GLN A 87 -23.60 -13.17 8.03
N ARG A 88 -23.49 -12.07 8.79
CA ARG A 88 -22.75 -10.86 8.43
C ARG A 88 -21.59 -10.62 9.38
N HIS A 89 -20.83 -11.66 9.71
CA HIS A 89 -19.54 -11.48 10.39
C HIS A 89 -18.62 -12.59 9.93
N VAL A 90 -17.86 -12.35 8.86
CA VAL A 90 -16.75 -13.24 8.52
C VAL A 90 -15.47 -12.44 8.43
N LEU A 91 -14.87 -12.34 9.61
CA LEU A 91 -13.45 -12.13 9.78
C LEU A 91 -12.74 -13.41 9.25
N PHE A 92 -12.37 -13.43 7.97
CA PHE A 92 -11.85 -14.63 7.27
C PHE A 92 -10.46 -15.08 7.70
N ASN A 93 -10.36 -15.87 8.76
CA ASN A 93 -9.11 -16.41 9.30
C ASN A 93 -8.32 -17.28 8.27
N LEU A 94 -7.69 -16.65 7.28
CA LEU A 94 -6.91 -17.31 6.22
C LEU A 94 -5.68 -18.02 6.80
N GLY A 95 -5.19 -17.61 7.97
CA GLY A 95 -4.04 -18.23 8.62
C GLY A 95 -4.30 -19.65 9.13
N ARG A 96 -5.52 -19.99 9.55
CA ARG A 96 -5.80 -21.27 10.24
C ARG A 96 -6.25 -22.39 9.28
N ILE A 97 -6.95 -22.06 8.20
CA ILE A 97 -7.29 -23.03 7.14
C ILE A 97 -6.04 -23.45 6.36
N LEU A 98 -5.04 -22.57 6.23
CA LEU A 98 -3.76 -22.88 5.58
C LEU A 98 -2.82 -23.73 6.45
N LEU A 99 -2.91 -23.63 7.78
CA LEU A 99 -2.07 -24.41 8.70
C LEU A 99 -2.55 -25.85 8.89
N ASP A 100 -3.86 -26.08 8.87
CA ASP A 100 -4.43 -27.42 9.10
C ASP A 100 -4.47 -28.29 7.82
N ALA A 101 -4.19 -27.72 6.65
CA ALA A 101 -4.25 -28.41 5.34
C ALA A 101 -2.89 -28.96 4.85
N VAL A 102 -1.79 -28.73 5.56
CA VAL A 102 -0.45 -29.14 5.11
C VAL A 102 0.13 -30.22 6.03
N PRO A 103 0.20 -31.49 5.60
CA PRO A 103 1.01 -32.47 6.31
C PRO A 103 2.49 -32.06 6.23
N LEU A 104 3.15 -31.97 7.38
CA LEU A 104 4.58 -31.68 7.51
C LEU A 104 5.41 -32.75 6.77
N VAL A 105 6.08 -32.37 5.68
CA VAL A 105 7.04 -33.23 4.96
C VAL A 105 8.45 -32.63 5.10
N PRO A 106 9.50 -33.41 5.46
CA PRO A 106 10.85 -32.89 5.64
C PRO A 106 11.60 -32.67 4.31
N PHE A 107 12.47 -31.66 4.28
CA PHE A 107 13.35 -31.29 3.16
C PHE A 107 14.51 -32.27 2.93
N PRO A 108 14.87 -32.57 1.67
CA PRO A 108 16.19 -33.10 1.32
C PRO A 108 17.08 -32.05 0.63
N ASP A 109 18.28 -31.93 1.19
CA ASP A 109 19.58 -31.48 0.65
C ASP A 109 19.79 -30.11 0.01
N GLY A 110 20.79 -29.43 0.57
CA GLY A 110 21.32 -28.16 0.10
C GLY A 110 22.26 -28.27 -1.10
N ARG A 111 22.28 -27.18 -1.88
CA ARG A 111 23.44 -26.61 -2.58
C ARG A 111 23.04 -25.28 -3.26
N GLY A 112 23.93 -24.29 -3.21
CA GLY A 112 23.94 -23.13 -4.13
C GLY A 112 23.56 -21.77 -3.54
N LYS A 113 24.56 -21.02 -3.05
CA LYS A 113 24.48 -19.57 -2.82
C LYS A 113 24.46 -18.86 -4.18
N ASN A 114 23.48 -17.97 -4.40
CA ASN A 114 23.57 -16.69 -5.11
C ASN A 114 22.29 -15.90 -4.81
N ASP A 115 22.43 -14.60 -4.58
CA ASP A 115 21.40 -13.68 -4.09
C ASP A 115 20.11 -13.71 -4.92
N VAL A 116 19.02 -14.18 -4.32
CA VAL A 116 17.65 -14.01 -4.82
C VAL A 116 16.79 -13.61 -3.61
N GLN A 117 16.59 -12.31 -3.45
CA GLN A 117 15.74 -11.72 -2.42
C GLN A 117 14.30 -11.71 -2.95
N CYS A 118 13.40 -12.44 -2.29
CA CYS A 118 12.01 -12.59 -2.72
C CYS A 118 11.15 -11.45 -2.14
N CYS A 119 10.54 -10.63 -2.99
CA CYS A 119 9.47 -9.72 -2.58
C CYS A 119 8.13 -10.49 -2.62
N CYS A 120 7.45 -10.60 -1.48
CA CYS A 120 6.08 -11.13 -1.41
C CYS A 120 5.10 -10.08 -1.93
N LEU A 121 4.61 -10.27 -3.16
CA LEU A 121 3.58 -9.46 -3.78
C LEU A 121 2.23 -10.15 -3.62
N LEU A 122 1.36 -9.62 -2.75
CA LEU A 122 -0.04 -10.06 -2.67
C LEU A 122 -0.88 -9.22 -3.62
N VAL A 123 -0.98 -9.64 -4.88
CA VAL A 123 -2.02 -9.15 -5.79
C VAL A 123 -3.30 -9.92 -5.46
N LEU A 124 -4.13 -9.40 -4.55
CA LEU A 124 -5.47 -9.95 -4.36
C LEU A 124 -6.32 -9.56 -5.56
N GLU A 125 -6.60 -10.51 -6.44
CA GLU A 125 -7.78 -10.39 -7.29
C GLU A 125 -9.01 -10.58 -6.41
N ILE A 126 -9.65 -9.47 -6.05
CA ILE A 126 -10.86 -9.44 -5.23
C ILE A 126 -11.91 -10.42 -5.76
N CYS A 127 -12.00 -10.61 -7.09
CA CYS A 127 -12.90 -11.58 -7.70
C CYS A 127 -12.62 -13.05 -7.30
N SER A 128 -11.37 -13.46 -7.11
CA SER A 128 -11.04 -14.82 -6.65
C SER A 128 -11.25 -14.98 -5.14
N LEU A 129 -11.05 -13.91 -4.36
CA LEU A 129 -11.36 -13.91 -2.93
C LEU A 129 -12.88 -13.97 -2.70
N ILE A 130 -13.67 -13.21 -3.46
CA ILE A 130 -15.13 -13.30 -3.43
C ILE A 130 -15.58 -14.68 -3.94
N ARG A 131 -14.98 -15.21 -5.02
CA ARG A 131 -15.37 -16.51 -5.58
C ARG A 131 -14.96 -17.72 -4.73
N SER A 132 -13.85 -17.64 -3.98
CA SER A 132 -13.45 -18.66 -2.97
C SER A 132 -14.31 -18.60 -1.70
N VAL A 133 -14.85 -17.43 -1.38
CA VAL A 133 -15.80 -17.22 -0.27
C VAL A 133 -17.19 -17.77 -0.60
N PHE A 134 -17.57 -17.82 -1.88
CA PHE A 134 -18.90 -18.28 -2.31
C PHE A 134 -18.93 -19.65 -3.01
N THR A 135 -17.79 -20.27 -3.37
CA THR A 135 -17.76 -21.64 -3.96
C THR A 135 -16.48 -22.43 -3.61
N PRO A 136 -16.54 -23.78 -3.41
CA PRO A 136 -15.53 -24.53 -2.67
C PRO A 136 -14.26 -24.97 -3.43
N GLU A 137 -13.98 -24.51 -4.65
CA GLU A 137 -12.90 -25.12 -5.45
C GLU A 137 -11.98 -24.06 -6.08
N LEU A 138 -10.80 -23.83 -5.48
CA LEU A 138 -9.70 -23.09 -6.12
C LEU A 138 -8.32 -23.76 -5.81
N PRO A 139 -7.35 -23.65 -6.75
CA PRO A 139 -6.16 -24.49 -6.79
C PRO A 139 -5.01 -23.99 -5.89
N ILE A 140 -4.47 -24.92 -5.13
CA ILE A 140 -3.48 -24.80 -4.06
C ILE A 140 -2.09 -24.30 -4.55
N SER A 141 -1.83 -24.30 -5.86
CA SER A 141 -0.48 -24.13 -6.42
C SER A 141 0.13 -22.72 -6.31
N CYS A 142 -0.67 -21.65 -6.27
CA CYS A 142 -0.15 -20.28 -6.16
C CYS A 142 0.29 -19.92 -4.72
N LEU A 143 -0.46 -20.41 -3.73
CA LEU A 143 -0.17 -20.20 -2.31
C LEU A 143 1.07 -20.98 -1.86
N GLU A 144 1.27 -22.20 -2.38
CA GLU A 144 2.45 -23.01 -2.07
C GLU A 144 3.78 -22.36 -2.45
N TRP A 145 3.82 -21.57 -3.54
CA TRP A 145 5.05 -20.90 -3.97
C TRP A 145 5.41 -19.74 -3.03
N MET A 146 4.41 -19.02 -2.50
CA MET A 146 4.60 -17.84 -1.64
C MET A 146 5.15 -18.19 -0.25
N ILE A 147 4.84 -19.38 0.28
CA ILE A 147 5.29 -19.83 1.60
C ILE A 147 6.70 -20.46 1.55
N LYS A 148 7.09 -21.07 0.43
CA LYS A 148 8.36 -21.82 0.32
C LYS A 148 9.61 -20.96 0.20
N ASN A 149 9.49 -19.65 -0.06
CA ASN A 149 10.62 -18.74 -0.35
C ASN A 149 10.89 -17.72 0.76
N ASP A 150 11.10 -18.21 1.99
CA ASP A 150 11.25 -17.45 3.24
C ASP A 150 12.59 -16.68 3.37
N ARG A 151 12.78 -15.68 2.50
CA ARG A 151 13.75 -14.57 2.65
C ARG A 151 13.16 -13.30 2.06
N VAL A 152 12.25 -12.67 2.80
CA VAL A 152 11.40 -11.59 2.32
C VAL A 152 11.78 -10.26 2.97
N HIS A 153 12.11 -9.26 2.15
CA HIS A 153 12.05 -7.85 2.56
C HIS A 153 10.63 -7.37 2.29
N SER A 154 9.83 -7.30 3.36
CA SER A 154 8.41 -6.95 3.32
C SER A 154 8.21 -5.44 3.18
N SER A 155 7.95 -4.97 1.96
CA SER A 155 7.42 -3.62 1.73
C SER A 155 6.32 -3.71 0.68
N GLY A 156 5.07 -3.47 1.06
CA GLY A 156 4.00 -3.25 0.07
C GLY A 156 3.65 -1.77 -0.11
N ASP A 157 4.15 -0.88 0.74
CA ASP A 157 4.36 0.52 0.37
C ASP A 157 5.52 0.55 -0.61
N ILE A 158 5.39 1.29 -1.72
CA ILE A 158 6.41 1.22 -2.77
C ILE A 158 7.67 1.92 -2.28
N HIS A 159 7.55 3.07 -1.60
CA HIS A 159 8.67 3.77 -1.00
C HIS A 159 9.92 3.84 -1.91
N GLY A 160 9.74 4.29 -3.15
CA GLY A 160 10.83 4.39 -4.12
C GLY A 160 11.54 3.07 -4.50
N GLN A 161 10.92 1.91 -4.26
CA GLN A 161 11.35 0.59 -4.70
C GLN A 161 10.89 0.31 -6.14
N PHE A 162 11.45 1.07 -7.08
CA PHE A 162 10.98 1.07 -8.47
C PHE A 162 11.07 -0.30 -9.16
N VAL A 163 12.11 -1.08 -8.88
CA VAL A 163 12.28 -2.43 -9.45
C VAL A 163 11.15 -3.36 -9.01
N ASP A 164 10.72 -3.25 -7.74
CA ASP A 164 9.63 -4.04 -7.20
C ASP A 164 8.29 -3.62 -7.79
N LEU A 165 8.09 -2.33 -8.07
CA LEU A 165 6.93 -1.83 -8.83
C LEU A 165 6.89 -2.43 -10.24
N LEU A 166 8.02 -2.48 -10.96
CA LEU A 166 8.07 -3.12 -12.28
C LEU A 166 7.75 -4.61 -12.18
N ARG A 167 8.24 -5.28 -11.13
CA ARG A 167 7.95 -6.69 -10.88
C ARG A 167 6.47 -6.92 -10.56
N LEU A 168 5.82 -5.99 -9.85
CA LEU A 168 4.38 -6.01 -9.60
C LEU A 168 3.58 -5.99 -10.90
N PHE A 169 3.98 -5.17 -11.88
CA PHE A 169 3.34 -5.16 -13.19
C PHE A 169 3.68 -6.40 -14.04
N ASP A 170 4.91 -6.91 -13.98
CA ASP A 170 5.28 -8.16 -14.68
C ASP A 170 4.42 -9.35 -14.23
N LEU A 171 4.07 -9.41 -12.94
CA LEU A 171 3.27 -10.49 -12.37
C LEU A 171 1.76 -10.24 -12.48
N GLY A 172 1.32 -9.00 -12.28
CA GLY A 172 -0.11 -8.65 -12.27
C GLY A 172 -0.68 -8.24 -13.62
N GLY A 173 0.16 -8.05 -14.65
CA GLY A 173 -0.23 -7.55 -15.96
C GLY A 173 -0.19 -6.03 -16.07
N TYR A 174 0.24 -5.50 -17.21
CA TYR A 174 0.34 -4.06 -17.41
C TYR A 174 -1.02 -3.42 -17.77
N PRO A 175 -1.31 -2.20 -17.33
CA PRO A 175 -2.46 -1.43 -17.83
C PRO A 175 -2.41 -1.28 -19.37
N PRO A 176 -3.55 -1.33 -20.08
CA PRO A 176 -4.92 -1.35 -19.54
C PRO A 176 -5.48 -2.76 -19.31
N THR A 177 -4.67 -3.82 -19.49
CA THR A 177 -5.15 -5.21 -19.34
C THR A 177 -5.50 -5.55 -17.90
N SER A 178 -4.91 -4.83 -16.95
CA SER A 178 -5.18 -4.92 -15.51
C SER A 178 -5.49 -3.55 -14.94
N THR A 179 -6.42 -3.52 -13.98
CA THR A 179 -6.81 -2.35 -13.21
C THR A 179 -6.21 -2.43 -11.81
N TYR A 180 -5.65 -1.33 -11.33
CA TYR A 180 -4.94 -1.21 -10.06
C TYR A 180 -5.44 -0.02 -9.24
N ILE A 181 -5.50 -0.20 -7.93
CA ILE A 181 -5.57 0.88 -6.96
C ILE A 181 -4.35 0.83 -6.06
N PHE A 182 -3.64 1.94 -5.95
CA PHE A 182 -2.52 2.10 -5.03
C PHE A 182 -2.96 2.91 -3.80
N LEU A 183 -2.60 2.44 -2.61
CA LEU A 183 -3.08 3.01 -1.34
C LEU A 183 -2.25 4.18 -0.81
N GLY A 184 -1.11 4.51 -1.41
CA GLY A 184 -0.23 5.61 -0.99
C GLY A 184 1.23 5.18 -0.86
N ASP A 185 2.04 6.08 -0.28
CA ASP A 185 3.45 5.87 0.07
C ASP A 185 4.32 5.43 -1.12
N TYR A 186 4.30 6.27 -2.15
CA TYR A 186 5.06 6.08 -3.39
C TYR A 186 6.54 6.46 -3.22
N VAL A 187 6.79 7.46 -2.38
CA VAL A 187 8.09 8.13 -2.23
C VAL A 187 8.75 7.83 -0.88
N ASP A 188 9.97 8.33 -0.72
CA ASP A 188 10.85 8.18 0.47
C ASP A 188 11.39 6.76 0.69
N ARG A 189 12.36 6.64 1.61
CA ARG A 189 13.07 5.41 2.03
C ARG A 189 13.91 4.75 0.94
N GLY A 190 13.33 4.48 -0.24
CA GLY A 190 14.02 3.92 -1.40
C GLY A 190 14.78 4.97 -2.21
N LYS A 191 15.53 4.49 -3.20
CA LYS A 191 16.48 5.31 -3.99
C LYS A 191 15.91 5.82 -5.31
N GLN A 192 14.72 5.36 -5.71
CA GLN A 192 14.12 5.60 -7.02
C GLN A 192 12.69 6.12 -6.88
N SER A 193 12.45 7.04 -5.93
CA SER A 193 11.13 7.62 -5.71
C SER A 193 10.65 8.39 -6.94
N LEU A 194 11.56 9.10 -7.62
CA LEU A 194 11.24 9.84 -8.85
C LEU A 194 10.73 8.91 -9.95
N GLU A 195 11.43 7.81 -10.22
CA GLU A 195 11.00 6.83 -11.22
C GLU A 195 9.65 6.20 -10.85
N THR A 196 9.47 5.83 -9.58
CA THR A 196 8.21 5.27 -9.06
C THR A 196 7.04 6.22 -9.30
N ILE A 197 7.10 7.44 -8.79
CA ILE A 197 5.97 8.36 -8.91
C ILE A 197 5.74 8.80 -10.35
N CYS A 198 6.81 9.00 -11.13
CA CYS A 198 6.66 9.38 -12.54
C CYS A 198 6.01 8.26 -13.36
N LEU A 199 6.32 6.99 -13.11
CA LEU A 199 5.68 5.89 -13.82
C LEU A 199 4.17 5.83 -13.48
N LEU A 200 3.82 5.96 -12.20
CA LEU A 200 2.44 5.93 -11.75
C LEU A 200 1.61 7.10 -12.30
N LEU A 201 2.16 8.33 -12.29
CA LEU A 201 1.51 9.49 -12.89
C LEU A 201 1.38 9.35 -14.41
N ALA A 202 2.39 8.82 -15.10
CA ALA A 202 2.33 8.58 -16.54
C ALA A 202 1.24 7.55 -16.90
N TYR A 203 1.15 6.45 -16.15
CA TYR A 203 0.04 5.51 -16.35
C TYR A 203 -1.31 6.10 -15.93
N LYS A 204 -1.38 6.96 -14.92
CA LYS A 204 -2.62 7.65 -14.55
C LYS A 204 -3.14 8.53 -15.69
N LEU A 205 -2.24 9.24 -16.38
CA LEU A 205 -2.59 10.03 -17.55
C LEU A 205 -3.03 9.16 -18.72
N LYS A 206 -2.32 8.06 -18.97
CA LYS A 206 -2.60 7.16 -20.09
C LYS A 206 -3.87 6.33 -19.89
N TYR A 207 -4.11 5.87 -18.68
CA TYR A 207 -5.18 4.94 -18.32
C TYR A 207 -5.90 5.40 -17.03
N PRO A 208 -6.61 6.53 -17.06
CA PRO A 208 -7.23 7.13 -15.88
C PRO A 208 -8.26 6.22 -15.19
N ASP A 209 -8.86 5.28 -15.95
CA ASP A 209 -9.86 4.31 -15.46
C ASP A 209 -9.26 2.93 -15.11
N ASN A 210 -7.94 2.75 -15.26
CA ASN A 210 -7.25 1.53 -14.86
C ASN A 210 -6.22 1.77 -13.74
N ILE A 211 -5.71 2.99 -13.59
CA ILE A 211 -4.81 3.35 -12.48
C ILE A 211 -5.51 4.33 -11.55
N TYR A 212 -5.73 3.87 -10.32
CA TYR A 212 -6.22 4.69 -9.21
C TYR A 212 -5.09 4.88 -8.20
N LEU A 213 -4.89 6.14 -7.78
CA LEU A 213 -3.83 6.52 -6.84
C LEU A 213 -4.49 7.21 -5.65
N LEU A 214 -4.33 6.65 -4.46
CA LEU A 214 -4.70 7.31 -3.21
C LEU A 214 -3.51 8.06 -2.61
N ARG A 215 -3.78 8.94 -1.67
CA ARG A 215 -2.75 9.67 -0.92
C ARG A 215 -2.26 8.82 0.25
N GLY A 216 -0.94 8.68 0.40
CA GLY A 216 -0.32 8.19 1.63
C GLY A 216 0.20 9.33 2.51
N ASN A 217 0.70 9.00 3.69
CA ASN A 217 1.26 10.00 4.61
C ASN A 217 2.63 10.51 4.14
N HIS A 218 3.35 9.76 3.31
CA HIS A 218 4.59 10.20 2.67
C HIS A 218 4.36 11.17 1.49
N GLU A 219 3.13 11.28 0.98
CA GLU A 219 2.74 12.34 0.04
C GLU A 219 2.39 13.66 0.77
N ASP A 220 3.12 13.95 1.85
CA ASP A 220 3.11 15.18 2.62
C ASP A 220 4.48 15.88 2.58
N ALA A 221 4.47 17.21 2.43
CA ALA A 221 5.69 18.00 2.36
C ALA A 221 6.51 17.97 3.67
N LYS A 222 5.87 17.83 4.84
CA LYS A 222 6.60 17.76 6.12
C LYS A 222 7.32 16.42 6.25
N ILE A 223 6.69 15.34 5.79
CA ILE A 223 7.22 13.97 5.84
C ILE A 223 8.31 13.75 4.81
N ASN A 224 8.02 14.00 3.53
CA ASN A 224 8.97 13.70 2.46
C ASN A 224 10.18 14.65 2.39
N ARG A 225 10.16 15.70 3.20
CA ARG A 225 11.33 16.53 3.50
C ARG A 225 12.37 15.83 4.36
N VAL A 226 11.94 14.89 5.20
CA VAL A 226 12.79 14.23 6.20
C VAL A 226 13.22 12.82 5.75
N TYR A 227 12.41 12.15 4.93
CA TYR A 227 12.60 10.71 4.64
C TYR A 227 13.19 10.35 3.27
N GLY A 228 13.64 11.36 2.52
CA GLY A 228 14.58 11.18 1.41
C GLY A 228 14.16 11.78 0.07
N PHE A 229 12.86 11.96 -0.19
CA PHE A 229 12.39 12.42 -1.48
C PHE A 229 12.82 13.86 -1.80
N TYR A 230 12.79 14.75 -0.80
CA TYR A 230 13.31 16.11 -0.93
C TYR A 230 14.78 16.12 -1.35
N ASP A 231 15.60 15.32 -0.69
CA ASP A 231 17.02 15.23 -0.99
C ASP A 231 17.26 14.57 -2.35
N GLU A 232 16.44 13.58 -2.75
CA GLU A 232 16.48 12.99 -4.08
C GLU A 232 16.22 14.04 -5.17
N CYS A 233 15.12 14.81 -5.03
CA CYS A 233 14.76 15.88 -5.95
C CYS A 233 15.84 16.97 -6.01
N LYS A 234 16.32 17.42 -4.84
CA LYS A 234 17.35 18.47 -4.73
C LYS A 234 18.67 18.03 -5.36
N ARG A 235 19.08 16.78 -5.17
CA ARG A 235 20.34 16.24 -5.68
C ARG A 235 20.31 15.99 -7.18
N ARG A 236 19.19 15.48 -7.71
CA ARG A 236 19.07 15.13 -9.15
C ARG A 236 18.64 16.31 -10.01
N PHE A 237 17.87 17.23 -9.43
CA PHE A 237 17.33 18.39 -10.12
C PHE A 237 17.46 19.62 -9.22
N ASN A 238 16.37 20.06 -8.60
CA ASN A 238 16.34 21.25 -7.76
C ASN A 238 15.15 21.20 -6.79
N VAL A 239 15.15 22.12 -5.82
CA VAL A 239 14.08 22.27 -4.81
C VAL A 239 12.74 22.69 -5.42
N ARG A 240 12.75 23.37 -6.58
CA ARG A 240 11.51 23.78 -7.26
C ARG A 240 10.75 22.57 -7.78
N LEU A 241 11.45 21.55 -8.27
CA LEU A 241 10.82 20.29 -8.71
C LEU A 241 10.13 19.56 -7.56
N TRP A 242 10.77 19.52 -6.37
CA TRP A 242 10.13 18.96 -5.17
C TRP A 242 8.82 19.68 -4.83
N LYS A 243 8.79 21.02 -4.88
CA LYS A 243 7.54 21.79 -4.67
C LYS A 243 6.44 21.44 -5.66
N ILE A 244 6.81 21.23 -6.93
CA ILE A 244 5.85 20.80 -7.98
C ILE A 244 5.24 19.44 -7.65
N PHE A 245 6.02 18.50 -7.11
CA PHE A 245 5.48 17.23 -6.62
C PHE A 245 4.55 17.42 -5.42
N CYS A 246 4.92 18.23 -4.42
CA CYS A 246 4.04 18.52 -3.29
C CYS A 246 2.71 19.14 -3.74
N ASP A 247 2.74 20.07 -4.69
CA ASP A 247 1.53 20.66 -5.28
C ASP A 247 0.65 19.62 -5.99
N CYS A 248 1.26 18.59 -6.59
CA CYS A 248 0.56 17.47 -7.21
C CYS A 248 -0.01 16.51 -6.15
N PHE A 249 0.76 16.18 -5.11
CA PHE A 249 0.35 15.32 -3.99
C PHE A 249 -0.83 15.86 -3.21
N ASN A 250 -0.89 17.19 -3.04
CA ASN A 250 -2.04 17.87 -2.44
C ASN A 250 -3.35 17.66 -3.21
N CYS A 251 -3.29 17.12 -4.42
CA CYS A 251 -4.44 16.82 -5.27
C CYS A 251 -4.82 15.33 -5.26
N LEU A 252 -4.13 14.44 -4.56
CA LEU A 252 -4.45 13.00 -4.55
C LEU A 252 -5.77 12.72 -3.80
N PRO A 253 -6.64 11.82 -4.30
CA PRO A 253 -7.80 11.30 -3.57
C PRO A 253 -7.42 10.61 -2.26
N MET A 254 -8.33 10.59 -1.28
CA MET A 254 -8.05 10.06 0.06
C MET A 254 -8.50 8.60 0.24
N ALA A 255 -9.56 8.19 -0.45
CA ALA A 255 -10.12 6.85 -0.31
C ALA A 255 -10.75 6.34 -1.62
N ALA A 256 -11.01 5.04 -1.66
CA ALA A 256 -11.83 4.43 -2.68
C ALA A 256 -12.84 3.45 -2.09
N LEU A 257 -13.94 3.26 -2.78
CA LEU A 257 -14.97 2.30 -2.45
C LEU A 257 -15.13 1.36 -3.65
N ILE A 258 -14.77 0.09 -3.45
CA ILE A 258 -14.84 -0.96 -4.47
C ILE A 258 -16.16 -1.71 -4.30
N ASP A 259 -16.94 -1.76 -5.39
CA ASP A 259 -18.27 -2.40 -5.47
C ASP A 259 -19.20 -2.05 -4.30
N ASP A 260 -19.10 -0.81 -3.78
CA ASP A 260 -19.88 -0.31 -2.65
C ASP A 260 -19.73 -1.11 -1.35
N LYS A 261 -18.70 -1.95 -1.25
CA LYS A 261 -18.50 -2.89 -0.12
C LYS A 261 -17.13 -2.85 0.53
N ILE A 262 -16.09 -2.52 -0.23
CA ILE A 262 -14.71 -2.53 0.29
C ILE A 262 -14.19 -1.10 0.28
N LEU A 263 -13.99 -0.53 1.46
CA LEU A 263 -13.39 0.79 1.63
C LEU A 263 -11.87 0.67 1.65
N CYS A 264 -11.18 1.42 0.82
CA CYS A 264 -9.73 1.44 0.71
C CYS A 264 -9.19 2.82 1.10
N MET A 265 -8.16 2.84 1.95
CA MET A 265 -7.47 4.06 2.40
C MET A 265 -6.03 3.74 2.79
N HIS A 266 -5.22 4.73 3.15
CA HIS A 266 -3.82 4.49 3.54
C HIS A 266 -3.70 4.04 5.00
N GLY A 267 -4.13 4.88 5.94
CA GLY A 267 -4.03 4.65 7.38
C GLY A 267 -5.23 3.85 7.90
N GLY A 268 -6.32 4.52 8.25
CA GLY A 268 -7.46 3.84 8.87
C GLY A 268 -8.58 4.78 9.32
N LEU A 269 -9.31 4.34 10.34
CA LEU A 269 -10.52 5.04 10.81
C LEU A 269 -10.18 6.27 11.65
N SER A 270 -11.15 7.20 11.70
CA SER A 270 -11.09 8.40 12.53
C SER A 270 -12.28 8.44 13.50
N PRO A 271 -12.13 8.97 14.73
CA PRO A 271 -13.26 9.29 15.60
C PRO A 271 -14.27 10.24 14.94
N GLU A 272 -13.81 11.07 14.00
CA GLU A 272 -14.65 12.00 13.24
C GLU A 272 -15.33 11.33 12.04
N LEU A 273 -14.86 10.16 11.59
CA LEU A 273 -15.40 9.46 10.41
C LEU A 273 -16.63 8.63 10.77
N THR A 274 -17.81 9.24 10.58
CA THR A 274 -19.10 8.60 10.86
C THR A 274 -19.89 8.24 9.61
N SER A 275 -19.60 8.91 8.49
CA SER A 275 -20.20 8.69 7.16
C SER A 275 -19.13 8.86 6.08
N LEU A 276 -19.22 8.07 5.01
CA LEU A 276 -18.36 8.20 3.83
C LEU A 276 -18.50 9.54 3.10
N ASP A 277 -19.60 10.27 3.31
CA ASP A 277 -19.79 11.61 2.73
C ASP A 277 -18.76 12.61 3.25
N GLN A 278 -18.32 12.46 4.51
CA GLN A 278 -17.31 13.34 5.10
C GLN A 278 -15.98 13.28 4.35
N ILE A 279 -15.65 12.13 3.73
CA ILE A 279 -14.46 12.00 2.87
C ILE A 279 -14.63 12.81 1.59
N LYS A 280 -15.84 12.84 1.02
CA LYS A 280 -16.14 13.58 -0.22
C LYS A 280 -15.98 15.08 -0.01
N ASP A 281 -16.34 15.57 1.17
CA ASP A 281 -16.36 16.99 1.54
C ASP A 281 -14.97 17.59 1.84
N ILE A 282 -13.91 16.77 1.90
CA ILE A 282 -12.54 17.25 2.08
C ILE A 282 -12.13 18.13 0.88
N GLU A 283 -11.81 19.41 1.11
CA GLU A 283 -11.39 20.27 0.00
C GLU A 283 -10.00 19.86 -0.55
N ARG A 284 -9.86 19.87 -1.88
CA ARG A 284 -8.57 19.70 -2.57
C ARG A 284 -8.33 20.85 -3.56
N PRO A 285 -7.08 21.31 -3.73
CA PRO A 285 -5.85 20.79 -3.11
C PRO A 285 -5.69 21.21 -1.64
N THR A 286 -5.11 20.34 -0.82
CA THR A 286 -4.90 20.63 0.61
C THR A 286 -3.61 20.00 1.15
N GLU A 287 -2.98 20.64 2.14
CA GLU A 287 -1.91 20.04 2.95
C GLU A 287 -2.51 19.18 4.07
N ILE A 288 -1.74 18.24 4.61
CA ILE A 288 -2.23 17.38 5.68
C ILE A 288 -2.13 18.14 7.02
N PRO A 289 -3.27 18.36 7.72
CA PRO A 289 -3.27 19.01 9.02
C PRO A 289 -2.62 18.12 10.08
N ASP A 290 -2.26 18.71 11.22
CA ASP A 290 -1.62 17.97 12.31
C ASP A 290 -2.62 17.09 13.11
N TYR A 291 -3.93 17.27 12.91
CA TYR A 291 -5.02 16.52 13.55
C TYR A 291 -6.30 16.55 12.71
N GLY A 292 -7.29 15.75 13.11
CA GLY A 292 -8.63 15.67 12.51
C GLY A 292 -8.75 14.64 11.40
N LEU A 293 -9.93 14.55 10.79
CA LEU A 293 -10.29 13.50 9.83
C LEU A 293 -9.23 13.22 8.76
N LEU A 294 -8.73 14.25 8.07
CA LEU A 294 -7.74 14.06 6.99
C LEU A 294 -6.41 13.49 7.52
N CYS A 295 -5.97 13.92 8.71
CA CYS A 295 -4.80 13.35 9.35
C CYS A 295 -5.02 11.85 9.63
N ASP A 296 -6.17 11.52 10.23
CA ASP A 296 -6.46 10.16 10.67
C ASP A 296 -6.62 9.15 9.52
N LEU A 297 -7.21 9.56 8.39
CA LEU A 297 -7.30 8.72 7.19
C LEU A 297 -5.94 8.24 6.67
N LEU A 298 -4.87 8.99 6.98
CA LEU A 298 -3.52 8.74 6.50
C LEU A 298 -2.58 8.18 7.58
N TRP A 299 -2.90 8.33 8.86
CA TRP A 299 -1.98 8.03 9.97
C TRP A 299 -2.51 7.07 11.03
N SER A 300 -3.81 6.84 11.10
CA SER A 300 -4.38 6.00 12.15
C SER A 300 -4.04 4.52 11.95
N ASP A 301 -3.96 3.80 13.06
CA ASP A 301 -3.54 2.40 13.09
C ASP A 301 -4.51 1.52 13.89
N PRO A 302 -4.77 0.27 13.46
CA PRO A 302 -5.45 -0.68 14.33
C PRO A 302 -4.57 -1.05 15.52
N SER A 303 -5.20 -1.31 16.67
CA SER A 303 -4.54 -1.80 17.89
C SER A 303 -5.27 -3.01 18.45
N HIS A 304 -4.52 -4.05 18.84
CA HIS A 304 -5.06 -5.24 19.50
C HIS A 304 -5.27 -5.07 21.00
N ASP A 305 -4.55 -4.14 21.61
CA ASP A 305 -4.55 -3.91 23.05
C ASP A 305 -5.52 -2.79 23.46
N THR A 306 -6.26 -2.24 22.49
CA THR A 306 -7.16 -1.10 22.69
C THR A 306 -8.61 -1.51 22.39
N GLU A 307 -9.50 -1.27 23.34
CA GLU A 307 -10.95 -1.24 23.12
C GLU A 307 -11.36 0.22 22.88
N GLY A 308 -12.03 0.50 21.76
CA GLY A 308 -12.39 1.86 21.38
C GLY A 308 -11.28 2.61 20.63
N TRP A 309 -11.05 3.86 21.03
CA TRP A 309 -10.00 4.73 20.46
C TRP A 309 -8.83 4.84 21.44
N GLY A 310 -7.60 4.85 20.93
CA GLY A 310 -6.39 4.97 21.73
C GLY A 310 -5.41 6.00 21.18
N GLU A 311 -4.37 6.28 21.96
CA GLU A 311 -3.24 7.10 21.49
C GLU A 311 -2.38 6.32 20.51
N SER A 312 -1.73 7.04 19.59
CA SER A 312 -0.82 6.46 18.62
C SER A 312 0.63 6.61 19.05
N ASP A 313 1.39 5.52 19.00
CA ASP A 313 2.84 5.51 19.23
C ASP A 313 3.62 6.37 18.21
N ARG A 314 2.97 6.76 17.11
CA ARG A 314 3.54 7.67 16.11
C ARG A 314 3.60 9.13 16.61
N GLY A 315 2.94 9.44 17.72
CA GLY A 315 2.80 10.80 18.23
C GLY A 315 1.89 11.70 17.37
N VAL A 316 1.13 11.09 16.46
CA VAL A 316 0.15 11.75 15.58
C VAL A 316 -1.01 10.79 15.33
N SER A 317 -2.22 11.34 15.16
CA SER A 317 -3.46 10.57 15.01
C SER A 317 -3.74 9.66 16.21
N CYS A 318 -4.51 8.60 15.98
CA CYS A 318 -5.05 7.69 16.98
C CYS A 318 -4.88 6.23 16.57
N THR A 319 -5.10 5.34 17.53
CA THR A 319 -5.32 3.93 17.29
C THR A 319 -6.79 3.58 17.44
N PHE A 320 -7.24 2.49 16.80
CA PHE A 320 -8.62 2.01 16.92
C PHE A 320 -8.70 0.49 17.13
N GLY A 321 -9.62 0.09 18.00
CA GLY A 321 -9.91 -1.30 18.31
C GLY A 321 -10.80 -1.98 17.26
N ALA A 322 -10.89 -3.30 17.35
CA ALA A 322 -11.76 -4.11 16.49
C ALA A 322 -13.24 -3.75 16.64
N ASP A 323 -13.66 -3.30 17.83
CA ASP A 323 -15.02 -2.82 18.10
C ASP A 323 -15.38 -1.61 17.22
N LYS A 324 -14.45 -0.65 17.07
CA LYS A 324 -14.66 0.53 16.22
C LYS A 324 -14.69 0.21 14.74
N LEU A 325 -13.89 -0.76 14.31
CA LEU A 325 -13.97 -1.26 12.95
C LEU A 325 -15.34 -1.90 12.66
N VAL A 326 -15.82 -2.78 13.55
CA VAL A 326 -17.11 -3.46 13.37
C VAL A 326 -18.26 -2.45 13.39
N GLU A 327 -18.27 -1.53 14.35
CA GLU A 327 -19.27 -0.46 14.45
C GLU A 327 -19.34 0.36 13.15
N PHE A 328 -18.18 0.72 12.60
CA PHE A 328 -18.10 1.51 11.37
C PHE A 328 -18.60 0.74 10.14
N LEU A 329 -18.20 -0.53 9.99
CA LEU A 329 -18.62 -1.39 8.88
C LEU A 329 -20.14 -1.59 8.88
N GLU A 330 -20.72 -1.92 10.04
CA GLU A 330 -22.17 -2.12 10.18
C GLU A 330 -22.95 -0.85 9.84
N LYS A 331 -22.51 0.30 10.37
CA LYS A 331 -23.17 1.58 10.16
C LYS A 331 -23.19 2.02 8.70
N ASN A 332 -22.15 1.67 7.93
CA ASN A 332 -21.98 2.09 6.54
C ASN A 332 -22.32 0.98 5.52
N ASP A 333 -22.86 -0.16 5.95
CA ASP A 333 -23.15 -1.35 5.13
C ASP A 333 -21.94 -1.81 4.29
N LEU A 334 -20.76 -1.78 4.89
CA LEU A 334 -19.50 -2.21 4.30
C LEU A 334 -19.10 -3.61 4.78
N ASP A 335 -18.36 -4.33 3.96
CA ASP A 335 -17.87 -5.67 4.30
C ASP A 335 -16.42 -5.65 4.79
N LEU A 336 -15.61 -4.71 4.31
CA LEU A 336 -14.16 -4.67 4.57
C LEU A 336 -13.57 -3.26 4.48
N VAL A 337 -12.56 -3.00 5.32
CA VAL A 337 -11.60 -1.90 5.13
C VAL A 337 -10.24 -2.49 4.72
N CYS A 338 -9.71 -2.05 3.58
CA CYS A 338 -8.36 -2.31 3.12
C CYS A 338 -7.47 -1.10 3.39
N ARG A 339 -6.30 -1.33 4.00
CA ARG A 339 -5.33 -0.29 4.36
C ARG A 339 -3.88 -0.72 4.11
N ALA A 340 -2.94 0.22 4.25
CA ALA A 340 -1.49 0.03 4.05
C ALA A 340 -0.69 0.41 5.33
N HIS A 341 0.41 1.19 5.27
CA HIS A 341 0.98 1.99 6.36
C HIS A 341 1.66 1.32 7.60
N GLN A 342 1.49 0.01 7.86
CA GLN A 342 2.13 -0.70 9.00
C GLN A 342 3.03 -1.86 8.58
N ILE A 343 4.33 -1.79 8.93
CA ILE A 343 5.27 -2.92 8.80
C ILE A 343 5.07 -3.88 9.97
N LEU A 344 4.50 -5.05 9.69
CA LEU A 344 4.40 -6.11 10.68
C LEU A 344 5.76 -6.77 10.89
N LYS A 345 6.19 -6.80 12.15
CA LYS A 345 7.43 -7.47 12.55
C LYS A 345 7.16 -8.97 12.71
N PRO A 346 8.04 -9.86 12.24
CA PRO A 346 7.85 -11.32 12.33
C PRO A 346 7.65 -11.89 13.74
N ASN A 347 7.95 -11.14 14.81
CA ASN A 347 8.00 -11.68 16.18
C ASN A 347 6.68 -11.58 16.95
N GLU A 348 5.61 -11.00 16.38
CA GLU A 348 4.30 -10.90 17.03
C GLU A 348 3.39 -12.10 16.75
N THR A 349 3.85 -13.05 15.93
CA THR A 349 3.23 -14.36 15.85
C THR A 349 3.59 -15.13 17.12
N GLY A 350 2.63 -15.33 18.01
CA GLY A 350 2.74 -16.14 19.23
C GLY A 350 3.02 -17.63 18.98
N ALA A 351 4.04 -17.96 18.20
CA ALA A 351 4.59 -19.30 18.14
C ALA A 351 5.19 -19.61 19.52
N PRO A 352 4.79 -20.72 20.18
CA PRO A 352 5.35 -21.06 21.47
C PRO A 352 6.84 -21.29 21.30
N HIS A 353 7.65 -20.43 21.94
CA HIS A 353 9.09 -20.63 22.07
C HIS A 353 9.34 -21.95 22.79
N SER A 354 9.46 -23.03 22.02
CA SER A 354 10.05 -24.25 22.51
C SER A 354 11.57 -24.05 22.56
N ARG A 355 12.11 -24.32 23.75
CA ARG A 355 13.52 -24.49 24.13
C ARG A 355 14.29 -23.22 24.47
N LYS A 356 14.22 -22.88 25.77
CA LYS A 356 15.32 -22.23 26.50
C LYS A 356 16.64 -22.97 26.19
N PRO A 357 17.74 -22.28 25.88
CA PRO A 357 19.06 -22.91 25.84
C PRO A 357 19.42 -23.42 27.24
N LEU A 358 19.81 -24.69 27.34
CA LEU A 358 20.42 -25.24 28.54
C LEU A 358 21.72 -24.48 28.85
N PRO A 359 22.00 -24.12 30.11
CA PRO A 359 23.26 -23.47 30.45
C PRO A 359 24.42 -24.46 30.32
N SER A 360 25.40 -24.12 29.47
CA SER A 360 26.65 -24.86 29.34
C SER A 360 27.50 -24.68 30.61
N LYS A 361 27.44 -25.63 31.54
CA LYS A 361 28.50 -25.83 32.54
C LYS A 361 29.49 -26.84 31.97
N ALA A 362 30.64 -26.37 31.51
CA ALA A 362 31.84 -27.21 31.38
C ALA A 362 32.60 -27.16 32.72
N PRO A 363 32.96 -28.30 33.34
CA PRO A 363 33.81 -28.30 34.52
C PRO A 363 35.26 -28.02 34.11
N LYS A 364 35.90 -27.07 34.81
CA LYS A 364 37.37 -26.95 34.82
C LYS A 364 37.92 -28.12 35.63
N GLY A 365 38.52 -29.09 34.95
CA GLY A 365 39.42 -30.07 35.53
C GLY A 365 40.85 -29.57 35.39
N GLU A 366 41.52 -29.40 36.53
CA GLU A 366 42.95 -29.18 36.67
C GLU A 366 43.73 -30.41 36.19
N ASN A 367 44.89 -30.16 35.58
CA ASN A 367 46.06 -31.02 35.63
C ASN A 367 47.28 -30.14 35.30
N VAL A 368 47.91 -29.61 36.36
CA VAL A 368 49.33 -29.75 36.76
C VAL A 368 49.55 -28.80 37.93
#